data_AF-A0A920BK91-F1
#
_entry.id   AF-A0A920BK91-F1
#
_cell.length_a   1.000
_cell.length_b   1.000
_cell.length_c   1.000
_cell.angle_alpha   90.00
_cell.angle_beta   90.00
_cell.angle_gamma   90.00
#
_symmetry.space_group_name_H-M   'P 1'
#
loop_
_entity.id
_entity.type
_entity.pdbx_description
1 polymer ?
#
loop_
_entity_poly.entity_id
_entity_poly.type
_entity_poly.pdbx_seq_one_letter_code
_entity_poly.pdbx_strand_id
1 'polypeptide(L)' 'MRNNKLKNLSFSIGQENAIYLSGEMQNQWISESSLDWMIGSIYATIELTFKPALRIGFASRFWIASV' A
#
# COMPACT_ATOMS: atom_id res chain seq x y z
N MET A 1 10.73 -0.89 17.18
CA MET A 1 10.71 -0.11 15.92
C MET A 1 9.43 -0.40 15.14
N ARG A 2 8.58 0.61 14.90
CA ARG A 2 7.23 0.49 14.31
C ARG A 2 7.21 0.12 12.82
N ASN A 3 8.33 0.33 12.12
CA ASN A 3 8.49 0.03 10.70
C ASN A 3 8.87 -1.43 10.38
N ASN A 4 9.10 -2.29 11.37
CA ASN A 4 9.55 -3.67 11.12
C ASN A 4 8.44 -4.59 10.58
N LYS A 5 7.20 -4.10 10.44
CA LYS A 5 6.05 -4.86 9.95
C LYS A 5 5.89 -4.84 8.42
N LEU A 6 6.62 -3.98 7.71
CA LEU A 6 6.59 -3.88 6.24
C LEU A 6 7.71 -4.71 5.58
N LYS A 7 8.10 -5.85 6.16
CA LYS A 7 8.97 -6.77 5.42
C LYS A 7 8.12 -7.40 4.33
N ASN A 8 8.48 -7.12 3.07
CA ASN A 8 7.88 -7.67 1.85
C ASN A 8 6.59 -6.98 1.37
N LEU A 9 6.39 -5.67 1.63
CA LEU A 9 5.34 -4.89 0.96
C LEU A 9 5.95 -3.66 0.29
N SER A 10 5.62 -3.45 -0.98
CA SER A 10 6.19 -2.37 -1.80
C SER A 10 5.12 -1.70 -2.66
N PHE A 11 5.15 -0.37 -2.70
CA PHE A 11 4.34 0.40 -3.66
C PHE A 11 5.05 0.48 -5.01
N SER A 12 4.29 0.42 -6.09
CA SER A 12 4.80 0.54 -7.46
C SER A 12 3.77 1.22 -8.36
N ILE A 13 4.23 1.84 -9.45
CA ILE A 13 3.36 2.44 -10.46
C ILE A 13 3.33 1.50 -11.66
N GLY A 14 2.14 1.03 -12.03
CA GLY A 14 1.98 0.16 -13.19
C GLY A 14 1.66 0.92 -14.47
N GLN A 15 1.47 0.15 -15.55
CA GLN A 15 1.34 0.66 -16.91
C GLN A 15 0.17 1.65 -17.10
N GLU A 16 -0.89 1.52 -16.30
CA GLU A 16 -2.08 2.37 -16.37
C GLU A 16 -1.98 3.63 -15.50
N ASN A 17 -0.77 4.01 -15.05
CA ASN A 17 -0.55 5.04 -14.02
C ASN A 17 -1.28 4.76 -12.70
N ALA A 18 -1.62 3.49 -12.46
CA ALA A 18 -2.22 3.04 -11.22
C ALA A 18 -1.14 2.74 -10.17
N ILE A 19 -1.48 2.97 -8.90
CA ILE A 19 -0.62 2.63 -7.76
C ILE A 19 -0.97 1.21 -7.30
N TYR A 20 0.03 0.33 -7.27
CA TYR A 20 -0.06 -1.04 -6.80
C TYR A 20 0.63 -1.18 -5.45
N LEU A 21 0.09 -2.05 -4.61
CA LEU A 21 0.75 -2.54 -3.40
C LEU A 21 1.00 -4.03 -3.58
N SER A 22 2.27 -4.41 -3.67
CA SER A 22 2.68 -5.78 -3.94
C SER A 22 3.38 -6.37 -2.73
N GLY A 23 3.16 -7.66 -2.49
CA GLY A 23 3.90 -8.42 -1.51
C GLY A 23 4.53 -9.69 -2.06
N GLU A 24 5.63 -10.11 -1.45
CA GLU A 24 6.39 -11.29 -1.89
C GLU A 24 6.57 -12.30 -0.75
N MET A 25 6.42 -13.58 -1.09
CA MET A 25 6.62 -14.70 -0.17
C MET A 25 7.15 -15.90 -0.92
N GLN A 26 8.10 -16.62 -0.31
CA GLN A 26 8.60 -17.87 -0.88
C GLN A 26 7.55 -18.99 -0.75
N ASN A 27 7.46 -19.85 -1.76
CA ASN A 27 6.44 -20.92 -1.82
C ASN A 27 6.45 -21.84 -0.57
N GLN A 28 7.64 -22.12 -0.03
CA GLN A 28 7.81 -22.93 1.18
C GLN A 28 7.21 -22.32 2.46
N TRP A 29 6.87 -21.03 2.44
CA TRP A 29 6.26 -20.32 3.57
C TRP A 29 4.76 -20.13 3.39
N ILE A 30 4.16 -20.66 2.33
CA ILE A 30 2.72 -20.59 2.11
C ILE A 30 2.03 -21.55 3.08
N SER A 31 1.21 -20.96 3.94
CA SER A 31 0.37 -21.62 4.93
C SER A 31 -0.84 -20.73 5.16
N GLU A 32 -1.89 -21.28 5.77
CA GLU A 32 -3.10 -20.51 6.08
C GLU A 32 -2.80 -19.28 6.96
N SER A 33 -1.95 -19.44 7.98
CA SER A 33 -1.59 -18.36 8.90
C SER A 33 -0.71 -17.29 8.24
N SER A 34 0.19 -17.68 7.34
CA SER A 34 1.03 -16.71 6.62
C SER A 34 0.27 -15.94 5.54
N LEU A 35 -0.74 -16.57 4.92
CA LEU A 35 -1.67 -15.90 4.00
C LEU A 35 -2.57 -14.91 4.75
N ASP A 36 -3.18 -15.32 5.87
CA ASP A 36 -3.99 -14.43 6.71
C ASP A 36 -3.18 -13.20 7.17
N TRP A 37 -1.95 -13.44 7.64
CA TRP A 37 -1.04 -12.37 8.01
C TRP A 37 -0.70 -11.43 6.84
N MET A 38 -0.42 -11.98 5.65
CA MET A 38 -0.08 -11.18 4.47
C MET A 38 -1.26 -10.32 4.02
N ILE A 39 -2.47 -10.89 3.95
CA ILE A 39 -3.70 -10.17 3.58
C ILE A 39 -3.99 -9.08 4.61
N GLY A 40 -3.91 -9.40 5.91
CA GLY A 40 -4.09 -8.43 6.99
C GLY A 40 -3.07 -7.29 6.92
N SER A 41 -1.82 -7.60 6.56
CA SER A 41 -0.76 -6.59 6.40
C SER A 41 -0.99 -5.68 5.19
N ILE A 42 -1.45 -6.22 4.06
CA ILE A 42 -1.84 -5.44 2.88
C ILE A 42 -3.00 -4.51 3.23
N TYR A 43 -4.05 -5.04 3.87
CA TYR A 43 -5.21 -4.26 4.28
C TYR A 43 -4.83 -3.11 5.22
N ALA A 44 -4.08 -3.40 6.28
CA ALA A 44 -3.64 -2.37 7.23
C ALA A 44 -2.75 -1.30 6.56
N THR A 45 -1.93 -1.70 5.58
CA THR A 45 -1.10 -0.77 4.82
C THR A 45 -1.97 0.14 3.95
N ILE A 46 -2.98 -0.40 3.26
CA ILE A 46 -3.95 0.39 2.49
C ILE A 46 -4.68 1.39 3.39
N GLU A 47 -5.21 0.94 4.54
CA GLU A 47 -5.91 1.84 5.46
C GLU A 47 -5.05 3.01 5.94
N LEU A 48 -3.77 2.72 6.24
CA LEU A 48 -2.81 3.74 6.66
C LEU A 48 -2.49 4.74 5.54
N THR A 49 -2.35 4.26 4.30
CA THR A 49 -1.90 5.10 3.16
C THR A 49 -3.03 5.72 2.35
N PHE A 50 -4.28 5.28 2.53
CA PHE A 50 -5.40 5.72 1.69
C PHE A 50 -5.63 7.24 1.75
N LYS A 51 -5.75 7.80 2.96
CA LYS A 51 -5.95 9.26 3.14
C LYS A 51 -4.80 10.11 2.57
N PRO A 52 -3.52 9.83 2.87
CA PRO A 52 -2.42 10.58 2.27
C PRO A 52 -2.31 10.36 0.75
N ALA A 53 -2.56 9.15 0.23
CA ALA A 53 -2.57 8.88 -1.21
C ALA A 53 -3.67 9.67 -1.94
N LEU A 54 -4.88 9.73 -1.38
CA LEU A 54 -5.96 10.59 -1.90
C LEU A 54 -5.56 12.05 -1.89
N ARG A 55 -4.92 12.55 -0.83
CA ARG A 55 -4.44 13.94 -0.79
C ARG A 55 -3.43 14.18 -1.90
N ILE A 56 -2.50 13.29 -2.17
CA ILE A 56 -1.51 13.46 -3.26
C ILE A 56 -2.20 13.42 -4.63
N GLY A 57 -3.09 12.44 -4.86
CA GLY A 57 -3.77 12.27 -6.14
C GLY A 57 -4.83 13.34 -6.45
N PHE A 58 -5.46 13.92 -5.42
CA PHE A 58 -6.50 14.93 -5.57
C PHE A 58 -6.07 16.36 -5.22
N ALA A 59 -4.95 16.59 -4.53
CA ALA A 59 -4.45 17.95 -4.25
C ALA A 59 -4.15 18.72 -5.54
N SER A 60 -3.79 18.02 -6.63
CA SER A 60 -3.63 18.60 -7.96
C SER A 60 -4.92 19.25 -8.50
N ARG A 61 -6.11 18.88 -8.00
CA ARG A 61 -7.40 19.45 -8.42
C ARG A 61 -7.90 20.60 -7.53
N PHE A 62 -7.32 20.79 -6.35
CA PHE A 62 -7.75 21.82 -5.38
C PHE A 62 -6.76 22.97 -5.20
N TRP A 63 -5.62 22.99 -5.92
CA TRP A 63 -4.65 24.09 -5.81
C TRP A 63 -5.03 25.34 -6.62
N ILE A 64 -6.07 25.30 -7.46
CA ILE A 64 -6.63 26.50 -8.12
C ILE A 64 -7.83 27.00 -7.32
N ALA A 65 -7.59 27.43 -6.08
CA ALA A 65 -8.47 28.29 -5.31
C ALA A 65 -7.75 28.74 -4.04
N SER A 66 -6.69 29.53 -4.19
CA SER A 66 -6.24 30.42 -3.13
C SER A 66 -5.93 31.75 -3.78
N VAL A 67 -6.85 32.68 -3.52
CA VAL A 67 -6.73 34.14 -3.59
C VAL A 67 -5.37 34.61 -3.07
#